data_AF-A0A0F8E7T3-F1
#
_entry.id   AF-A0A0F8E7T3-F1
#
_cell.length_a   1.000
_cell.length_b   1.000
_cell.length_c   1.000
_cell.angle_alpha   90.00
_cell.angle_beta   90.00
_cell.angle_gamma   90.00
#
_symmetry.space_group_name_H-M   'P 1'
#
loop_
_entity.id
_entity.type
_entity.pdbx_description
1 polymer ?
#
loop_
_entity_poly.entity_id
_entity_poly.type
_entity_poly.pdbx_seq_one_letter_code
_entity_poly.pdbx_strand_id
1 'polypeptide(L)' 'MVQAIINIDERTNRILNIIKAKYGLKDKSAAIIKMAEEYEKEILEPELKPEYIEKLKKIEKQEAIEVGTVENLRKRYGL' A
#
# COMPACT_ATOMS: atom_id res chain seq x y z
N MET A 1 20.02 6.93 -2.88
CA MET A 1 19.96 6.47 -1.49
C MET A 1 19.76 7.69 -0.61
N VAL A 2 18.71 7.71 0.21
CA VAL A 2 18.42 8.83 1.13
C VAL A 2 18.95 8.47 2.51
N GLN A 3 19.60 9.41 3.20
CA GLN A 3 20.08 9.22 4.57
C GLN A 3 19.25 10.07 5.52
N ALA A 4 18.93 9.52 6.69
CA ALA A 4 18.25 10.22 7.76
C ALA A 4 18.99 9.99 9.08
N ILE A 5 19.14 11.05 9.86
CA ILE A 5 19.59 10.98 11.25
C ILE A 5 18.35 11.14 12.12
N ILE A 6 18.15 10.20 13.03
CA ILE A 6 17.00 10.19 13.94
C ILE A 6 17.47 10.03 15.38
N ASN A 7 16.74 10.66 16.29
CA ASN A 7 16.87 10.38 17.73
C ASN A 7 15.83 9.32 18.10
N ILE A 8 16.26 8.28 18.80
CA ILE A 8 15.39 7.22 19.29
C ILE A 8 15.60 7.05 20.80
N ASP A 9 14.52 6.74 21.50
CA ASP A 9 14.60 6.45 22.93
C ASP A 9 15.15 5.05 23.19
N GLU A 10 15.46 4.76 24.46
CA GLU A 10 16.05 3.47 24.85
C GLU A 10 15.12 2.29 24.53
N ARG A 11 13.81 2.48 24.72
CA ARG A 11 12.80 1.46 24.44
C ARG A 11 12.80 1.11 22.95
N THR A 12 12.75 2.10 22.07
CA THR A 12 12.78 1.91 20.61
C THR A 12 14.08 1.23 20.19
N ASN A 13 15.21 1.63 20.75
CA ASN A 13 16.49 1.00 20.48
C ASN A 13 16.52 -0.50 20.83
N ARG A 14 15.91 -0.90 21.95
CA ARG A 14 15.76 -2.32 22.35
C ARG A 14 14.86 -3.07 21.38
N ILE A 15 13.73 -2.48 20.97
CA ILE A 15 12.81 -3.09 20.00
C ILE A 15 13.52 -3.33 18.65
N LEU A 16 14.26 -2.35 18.15
CA LEU A 16 15.03 -2.49 16.89
C LEU A 16 16.05 -3.62 16.97
N ASN A 17 16.70 -3.83 18.12
CA ASN A 17 17.62 -4.96 18.30
C ASN A 17 16.90 -6.31 18.26
N ILE A 18 15.71 -6.42 18.84
CA ILE A 18 14.89 -7.65 18.79
C ILE A 18 14.49 -7.95 17.35
N ILE A 19 14.01 -6.95 16.61
CA ILE A 19 13.64 -7.11 15.19
C ILE A 19 14.85 -7.51 14.37
N LYS A 20 15.99 -6.85 14.58
CA LYS A 20 17.25 -7.17 13.92
C LYS A 20 17.62 -8.64 14.12
N ALA A 21 17.56 -9.12 15.36
CA ALA A 21 17.86 -10.52 15.70
C ALA A 21 16.84 -11.50 15.08
N LYS A 22 15.54 -11.19 15.18
CA LYS A 22 14.45 -12.03 14.67
C LYS A 22 14.57 -12.30 13.16
N TYR A 23 14.96 -11.28 12.38
CA TYR A 23 15.06 -11.38 10.92
C TYR A 23 16.50 -11.56 10.41
N GLY A 24 17.48 -11.74 11.30
CA GLY A 24 18.90 -11.90 10.92
C GLY A 24 19.51 -10.69 10.20
N LEU A 25 19.05 -9.47 10.53
CA LEU A 25 19.43 -8.25 9.83
C LEU A 25 20.80 -7.72 10.29
N LYS A 26 21.51 -7.06 9.38
CA LYS A 26 22.88 -6.56 9.63
C LYS A 26 22.93 -5.44 10.66
N ASP A 27 22.04 -4.46 10.53
CA ASP A 27 22.05 -3.24 11.33
C ASP A 27 20.62 -2.75 11.67
N LYS A 28 20.55 -1.65 12.44
CA LYS A 28 19.27 -1.06 12.86
C LYS A 28 18.57 -0.33 11.71
N SER A 29 19.32 0.13 10.70
CA SER A 29 18.73 0.76 9.51
C SER A 29 17.91 -0.27 8.73
N ALA A 30 18.44 -1.48 8.54
CA ALA A 30 17.70 -2.60 7.97
C ALA A 30 16.46 -2.95 8.81
N ALA A 31 16.55 -2.90 10.15
CA ALA A 31 15.39 -3.13 11.02
C ALA A 31 14.30 -2.07 10.86
N ILE A 32 14.66 -0.79 10.70
CA ILE A 32 13.71 0.30 10.44
C ILE A 32 13.03 0.12 9.08
N ILE A 33 13.79 -0.22 8.03
CA ILE A 33 13.22 -0.51 6.70
C ILE A 33 12.23 -1.67 6.81
N LYS A 34 12.61 -2.74 7.53
CA LYS A 34 11.73 -3.89 7.72
C LYS A 34 10.44 -3.53 8.45
N MET A 35 10.49 -2.63 9.44
CA MET A 35 9.29 -2.12 10.10
C MET A 35 8.41 -1.33 9.15
N ALA A 36 8.99 -0.50 8.28
CA ALA A 36 8.22 0.28 7.30
C ALA A 36 7.49 -0.64 6.31
N GLU A 37 8.14 -1.70 5.80
CA GLU A 37 7.51 -2.70 4.93
C GLU A 37 6.33 -3.43 5.59
N GLU A 38 6.46 -3.78 6.88
CA GLU A 38 5.35 -4.44 7.59
C GLU A 38 4.23 -3.44 7.90
N TYR A 39 4.57 -2.19 8.20
CA TYR A 39 3.59 -1.14 8.49
C TYR A 39 2.85 -0.64 7.24
N GLU A 40 3.51 -0.70 6.08
CA GLU A 40 2.89 -0.45 4.77
C GLU A 40 1.66 -1.33 4.57
N LYS A 41 1.69 -2.60 4.98
CA LYS A 41 0.54 -3.51 4.86
C LYS A 41 -0.65 -3.11 5.74
N GLU A 42 -0.39 -2.37 6.82
CA GLU A 42 -1.40 -1.95 7.79
C GLU A 42 -1.98 -0.57 7.47
N ILE A 43 -1.17 0.32 6.87
CA ILE A 43 -1.57 1.71 6.59
C ILE A 43 -1.90 1.97 5.12
N LEU A 44 -1.14 1.41 4.19
CA LEU A 44 -1.40 1.64 2.78
C LEU A 44 -2.57 0.77 2.35
N GLU A 45 -3.46 1.36 1.55
CA GLU A 45 -4.47 0.57 0.87
C GLU A 45 -3.75 -0.49 0.01
N PRO A 46 -4.20 -1.76 0.05
CA PRO A 46 -3.57 -2.80 -0.75
C PRO A 46 -3.57 -2.39 -2.21
N GLU A 47 -2.43 -2.58 -2.88
CA GLU A 47 -2.35 -2.34 -4.32
C GLU A 47 -3.48 -3.10 -5.03
N LEU A 48 -4.07 -2.48 -6.04
CA LEU A 48 -5.06 -3.15 -6.88
C LEU A 48 -4.42 -4.43 -7.44
N LYS A 49 -5.14 -5.56 -7.31
CA LYS A 49 -4.69 -6.82 -7.92
C LYS A 49 -4.35 -6.58 -9.39
N PRO A 50 -3.26 -7.16 -9.93
CA PRO A 50 -2.86 -6.95 -11.33
C PRO A 50 -4.01 -7.14 -12.33
N GLU A 51 -4.86 -8.14 -12.10
CA GLU A 51 -6.06 -8.44 -12.88
C GLU A 51 -7.05 -7.26 -12.94
N TYR A 52 -7.23 -6.56 -11.81
CA TYR A 52 -8.12 -5.41 -11.73
C TYR A 52 -7.50 -4.18 -12.41
N ILE A 53 -6.19 -4.00 -12.31
CA ILE A 53 -5.47 -2.95 -13.05
C ILE A 53 -5.64 -3.14 -14.56
N GLU A 54 -5.51 -4.37 -15.06
CA GLU A 54 -5.74 -4.66 -16.48
C GLU A 54 -7.19 -4.38 -16.90
N LYS A 55 -8.15 -4.70 -16.04
CA LYS A 55 -9.57 -4.36 -16.28
C LYS A 55 -9.76 -2.85 -16.38
N LEU A 56 -9.19 -2.06 -15.46
CA LEU A 56 -9.28 -0.60 -15.50
C LEU A 56 -8.63 -0.02 -16.76
N LYS A 57 -7.46 -0.49 -17.17
CA LYS A 57 -6.80 -0.08 -18.42
C LYS A 57 -7.63 -0.40 -19.67
N LYS A 58 -8.45 -1.45 -19.63
CA LYS A 58 -9.39 -1.75 -20.72
C LYS A 58 -10.58 -0.79 -20.70
N ILE A 59 -11.12 -0.47 -19.52
CA ILE A 59 -12.22 0.47 -19.35
C ILE A 59 -11.81 1.89 -19.78
N GLU A 60 -10.60 2.32 -19.44
CA GLU A 60 -10.05 3.64 -19.81
C GLU A 60 -10.03 3.87 -21.33
N LYS A 61 -9.88 2.80 -22.12
CA LYS A 61 -9.88 2.86 -23.58
C LYS A 61 -11.28 2.84 -24.20
N GLN A 62 -12.31 2.57 -23.41
CA GLN A 62 -13.69 2.54 -23.88
C GLN A 62 -14.28 3.95 -23.86
N GLU A 63 -15.19 4.23 -24.79
CA GLU A 63 -15.92 5.50 -24.77
C GLU A 63 -16.83 5.57 -23.54
N ALA A 64 -16.77 6.71 -22.85
CA ALA A 64 -17.64 6.96 -21.71
C ALA A 64 -19.10 7.07 -22.18
N ILE A 65 -19.98 6.35 -21.49
CA ILE A 65 -21.41 6.40 -21.76
C ILE A 65 -22.04 7.39 -20.79
N GLU A 66 -22.59 8.47 -21.32
CA GLU A 66 -23.39 9.39 -20.52
C GLU A 66 -24.78 8.78 -20.25
N VAL A 67 -25.07 8.57 -18.97
CA VAL A 67 -26.34 8.00 -18.50
C VAL A 67 -27.27 9.06 -17.89
N GLY A 68 -26.76 10.23 -17.56
CA GLY A 68 -27.50 11.31 -16.91
C GLY A 68 -27.86 10.99 -15.46
N THR A 69 -29.03 10.38 -15.23
CA THR A 69 -29.57 10.12 -13.90
C THR A 69 -29.35 8.69 -13.43
N VAL A 70 -29.41 8.48 -12.11
CA VAL A 70 -29.34 7.14 -11.49
C VAL A 70 -30.49 6.24 -11.97
N GLU A 71 -31.68 6.83 -12.20
CA GLU A 71 -32.85 6.12 -12.77
C GLU A 71 -32.53 5.49 -14.13
N ASN A 72 -31.90 6.26 -15.02
CA ASN A 72 -31.53 5.80 -16.36
C ASN A 72 -30.45 4.73 -16.31
N LEU A 73 -29.50 4.84 -15.37
CA LEU A 73 -28.49 3.81 -15.13
C LEU A 73 -29.14 2.49 -14.70
N ARG A 74 -30.06 2.52 -13.73
CA ARG A 74 -30.80 1.33 -13.28
C ARG A 74 -31.59 0.70 -14.42
N LYS A 75 -32.33 1.50 -15.18
CA LYS A 75 -33.10 1.03 -16.34
C LYS A 75 -32.22 0.37 -17.41
N ARG A 76 -31.03 0.91 -17.68
CA ARG A 76 -30.10 0.37 -18.69
C ARG A 76 -29.54 -0.99 -18.31
N TYR A 77 -29.25 -1.21 -17.04
CA TYR A 77 -28.61 -2.43 -16.54
C TYR A 77 -29.57 -3.41 -15.84
N GLY A 78 -30.86 -3.09 -15.76
CA GLY A 78 -31.87 -3.95 -15.13
C GLY A 78 -31.69 -4.11 -13.62
N LEU A 79 -31.17 -3.07 -12.96
CA LEU A 79 -30.92 -3.02 -11.51
C LEU A 79 -32.09 -2.43 -10.73
#